data_AF-A0A947YV17-F1
#
_entry.id   AF-A0A947YV17-F1
#
_cell.length_a   1.000
_cell.length_b   1.000
_cell.length_c   1.000
_cell.angle_alpha   90.00
_cell.angle_beta   90.00
_cell.angle_gamma   90.00
#
_symmetry.space_group_name_H-M   'P 1'
#
loop_
_entity.id
_entity.type
_entity.pdbx_description
1 polymer ?
#
loop_
_entity_poly.entity_id
_entity_poly.type
_entity_poly.pdbx_seq_one_letter_code
_entity_poly.pdbx_strand_id
1 'polypeptide(L)'
;MKLQKIQTNEVKYPSGKSVSSIIAGLSFVLTVSSCGSASTESTIVTPEDRKGSSNKTDTSKDSNIPDPASKVDTDGDGIPDVRDACPDKPEDRDGFDDSDGCPDLDNDGDGIPDTDDACPNTKGEKNNDKRRNGCPVMRMPGQQIRVS
;
A
#
# COMPACT_ATOMS: atom_id res chain seq x y z
N MET A 1 -22.02 -29.76 44.21
CA MET A 1 -20.86 -29.01 43.66
C MET A 1 -21.01 -28.99 42.14
N LYS A 2 -21.32 -27.84 41.53
CA LYS A 2 -21.31 -27.69 40.07
C LYS A 2 -20.10 -26.83 39.72
N LEU A 3 -19.09 -27.42 39.06
CA LEU A 3 -17.99 -26.67 38.47
C LEU A 3 -18.54 -25.87 37.28
N GLN A 4 -18.38 -24.55 37.31
CA GLN A 4 -18.64 -23.69 36.15
C GLN A 4 -17.41 -23.71 35.23
N LYS A 5 -17.63 -24.00 33.94
CA LYS A 5 -16.60 -23.94 32.89
C LYS A 5 -16.15 -22.49 32.71
N ILE A 6 -14.84 -22.26 32.73
CA ILE A 6 -14.25 -20.97 32.36
C ILE A 6 -14.31 -20.89 30.84
N GLN A 7 -15.15 -20.01 30.28
CA GLN A 7 -15.13 -19.67 28.86
C GLN A 7 -14.00 -18.66 28.63
N THR A 8 -12.98 -19.08 27.87
CA THR A 8 -11.95 -18.17 27.36
C THR A 8 -12.53 -17.40 26.18
N ASN A 9 -12.61 -16.08 26.30
CA ASN A 9 -13.00 -15.20 25.20
C ASN A 9 -11.82 -15.08 24.23
N GLU A 10 -12.02 -15.50 22.99
CA GLU A 10 -11.05 -15.26 21.91
C GLU A 10 -11.14 -13.80 21.46
N VAL A 11 -10.04 -13.07 21.59
CA VAL A 11 -9.94 -11.69 21.11
C VAL A 11 -9.56 -11.72 19.63
N LYS A 12 -10.49 -11.32 18.76
CA LYS A 12 -10.28 -11.23 17.31
C LYS A 12 -9.92 -9.79 16.94
N TYR A 13 -8.70 -9.56 16.46
CA TYR A 13 -8.24 -8.24 16.01
C TYR A 13 -8.48 -8.03 14.51
N PRO A 14 -8.90 -6.82 14.06
CA PRO A 14 -9.21 -6.52 12.67
C PRO A 14 -7.96 -6.09 11.88
N SER A 15 -6.95 -6.95 11.86
CA SER A 15 -5.95 -6.95 10.79
C SER A 15 -5.53 -8.40 10.62
N GLY A 16 -5.65 -8.94 9.41
CA GLY A 16 -5.57 -10.38 9.11
C GLY A 16 -4.20 -11.04 9.32
N LYS A 17 -3.53 -10.77 10.45
CA LYS A 17 -2.28 -11.42 10.87
C LYS A 17 -2.60 -12.37 12.03
N SER A 18 -2.65 -13.67 11.73
CA SER A 18 -2.65 -14.72 12.74
C SER A 18 -1.24 -14.82 13.32
N VAL A 19 -1.06 -14.48 14.59
CA VAL A 19 0.16 -14.83 15.34
C VAL A 19 -0.13 -16.09 16.14
N SER A 20 0.36 -17.23 15.65
CA SER A 20 0.33 -18.48 16.39
C SER A 20 1.44 -18.45 17.44
N SER A 21 1.07 -18.47 18.72
CA SER A 21 2.00 -18.71 19.83
C SER A 21 2.68 -20.06 19.63
N ILE A 22 3.96 -20.03 19.29
CA ILE A 22 4.79 -21.22 19.14
C ILE A 22 5.19 -21.68 20.55
N ILE A 23 4.39 -22.58 21.13
CA ILE A 23 4.84 -23.33 22.30
C ILE A 23 5.79 -24.41 21.77
N ALA A 24 7.05 -24.28 22.16
CA ALA A 24 8.14 -25.18 21.80
C ALA A 24 7.88 -26.63 22.22
N GLY A 25 8.35 -27.56 21.38
CA GLY A 25 8.65 -28.93 21.80
C GLY A 25 7.87 -30.00 21.04
N LEU A 26 8.41 -30.44 19.91
CA LEU A 26 8.66 -31.87 19.62
C LEU A 26 9.36 -31.97 18.27
N SER A 27 10.46 -32.72 18.25
CA SER A 27 11.26 -33.07 17.08
C SER A 27 10.38 -33.51 15.90
N PHE A 28 10.45 -32.79 14.78
CA PHE A 28 10.13 -33.37 13.47
C PHE A 28 11.27 -33.09 12.50
N VAL A 29 11.81 -34.20 12.03
CA VAL A 29 13.04 -34.37 11.27
C VAL A 29 12.66 -34.48 9.80
N LEU A 30 13.48 -33.88 8.92
CA LEU A 30 13.51 -34.03 7.45
C LEU A 30 12.26 -33.50 6.71
N THR A 31 12.35 -32.76 5.58
CA THR A 31 13.25 -32.90 4.43
C THR A 31 13.50 -31.54 3.77
N VAL A 32 14.76 -31.24 3.42
CA VAL A 32 15.10 -30.21 2.43
C VAL A 32 14.72 -30.72 1.04
N SER A 33 13.69 -30.14 0.43
CA SER A 33 13.39 -30.39 -0.98
C SER A 33 14.22 -29.43 -1.82
N SER A 34 15.36 -29.95 -2.28
CA SER A 34 16.20 -29.38 -3.34
C SER A 34 15.74 -29.90 -4.71
N CYS A 35 16.31 -29.33 -5.76
CA CYS A 35 16.07 -29.49 -7.21
C CYS A 35 14.88 -28.64 -7.71
N GLY A 36 15.04 -27.71 -8.66
CA GLY A 36 16.09 -27.49 -9.64
C GLY A 36 15.41 -27.14 -10.96
N SER A 37 15.68 -25.96 -11.50
CA SER A 37 15.42 -25.65 -12.91
C SER A 37 16.53 -24.74 -13.38
N ALA A 38 17.60 -25.39 -13.81
CA ALA A 38 18.59 -24.82 -14.68
C ALA A 38 17.91 -24.56 -16.04
N SER A 39 17.93 -23.31 -16.49
CA SER A 39 17.78 -22.98 -17.90
C SER A 39 19.06 -22.30 -18.33
N THR A 40 20.06 -23.13 -18.64
CA THR A 40 21.23 -22.70 -19.40
C THR A 40 20.83 -22.63 -20.87
N GLU A 41 20.62 -21.44 -21.39
CA GLU A 41 20.84 -21.19 -22.82
C GLU A 41 21.82 -20.03 -22.94
N SER A 42 23.07 -20.43 -23.13
CA SER A 42 24.19 -19.60 -23.51
C SER A 42 24.13 -19.47 -25.03
N THR A 43 23.55 -18.38 -25.52
CA THR A 43 23.74 -17.96 -26.91
C THR A 43 24.82 -16.90 -26.91
N ILE A 44 25.98 -17.32 -27.39
CA ILE A 44 27.13 -16.49 -27.73
C ILE A 44 26.67 -15.50 -28.80
N VAL A 45 26.39 -14.26 -28.42
CA VAL A 45 26.24 -13.15 -29.38
C VAL A 45 27.59 -12.45 -29.50
N THR A 46 28.07 -12.45 -30.73
CA THR A 46 29.33 -11.93 -31.24
C THR A 46 29.58 -10.47 -30.84
N PRO A 47 30.82 -10.08 -30.50
CA PRO A 47 31.19 -8.68 -30.38
C PRO A 47 31.49 -8.13 -31.78
N GLU A 48 30.63 -7.23 -32.27
CA GLU A 48 30.93 -6.10 -33.17
C GLU A 48 29.62 -5.62 -33.81
N ASP A 49 28.98 -4.61 -33.21
CA ASP A 49 28.78 -3.34 -33.92
C ASP A 49 28.28 -2.23 -32.99
N ARG A 50 28.98 -1.09 -33.10
CA ARG A 50 28.83 0.12 -32.30
C ARG A 50 27.71 0.98 -32.88
N LYS A 51 26.73 1.37 -32.06
CA LYS A 51 26.29 2.77 -31.80
C LYS A 51 24.96 2.79 -31.06
N GLY A 52 25.04 3.18 -29.80
CA GLY A 52 23.88 3.48 -28.95
C GLY A 52 24.41 4.15 -27.69
N SER A 53 24.58 5.46 -27.77
CA SER A 53 25.13 6.30 -26.71
C SER A 53 24.31 6.16 -25.43
N SER A 54 24.85 5.46 -24.45
CA SER A 54 24.63 5.80 -23.05
C SER A 54 26.01 5.92 -22.45
N ASN A 55 26.51 7.15 -22.42
CA ASN A 55 27.67 7.52 -21.63
C ASN A 55 27.34 7.22 -20.15
N LYS A 56 27.54 5.97 -19.74
CA LYS A 56 27.82 5.66 -18.35
C LYS A 56 29.25 6.10 -18.11
N THR A 57 29.42 7.39 -17.85
CA THR A 57 30.54 7.81 -17.03
C THR A 57 30.30 7.21 -15.66
N ASP A 58 31.23 6.36 -15.24
CA ASP A 58 31.46 6.02 -13.85
C ASP A 58 31.80 7.31 -13.08
N THR A 59 30.81 8.15 -12.82
CA THR A 59 30.92 9.22 -11.85
C THR A 59 30.57 8.62 -10.50
N SER A 60 31.56 7.91 -9.97
CA SER A 60 31.99 8.08 -8.59
C SER A 60 31.30 9.27 -7.94
N LYS A 61 30.33 8.98 -7.08
CA LYS A 61 30.22 9.49 -5.71
C LYS A 61 31.11 10.72 -5.46
N ASP A 62 30.73 11.86 -6.03
CA ASP A 62 31.29 13.15 -5.68
C ASP A 62 30.11 14.08 -5.41
N SER A 63 29.95 14.44 -4.15
CA SER A 63 28.70 14.89 -3.54
C SER A 63 28.34 16.35 -3.85
N ASN A 64 28.62 16.86 -5.06
CA ASN A 64 28.47 18.30 -5.33
C ASN A 64 28.21 18.71 -6.80
N ILE A 65 27.55 17.87 -7.60
CA ILE A 65 27.03 18.28 -8.92
C ILE A 65 25.51 18.11 -8.90
N PRO A 66 24.70 19.18 -9.02
CA PRO A 66 23.26 19.03 -9.16
C PRO A 66 22.97 18.27 -10.46
N ASP A 67 22.47 17.04 -10.33
CA ASP A 67 22.05 16.26 -11.49
C ASP A 67 20.93 17.01 -12.21
N PRO A 68 21.04 17.28 -13.53
CA PRO A 68 20.03 18.03 -14.28
C PRO A 68 18.67 17.30 -14.31
N ALA A 69 18.67 15.98 -14.10
CA ALA A 69 17.45 15.18 -13.95
C ALA A 69 16.71 15.42 -12.62
N SER A 70 17.40 15.91 -11.57
CA SER A 70 16.77 16.18 -10.27
C SER A 70 15.88 17.43 -10.24
N LYS A 71 15.91 18.23 -11.32
CA LYS A 71 15.15 19.48 -11.45
C LYS A 71 13.96 19.36 -12.41
N VAL A 72 13.76 18.22 -13.06
CA VAL A 72 12.61 18.01 -13.93
C VAL A 72 11.40 17.71 -13.04
N ASP A 73 10.28 18.35 -13.36
CA ASP A 73 8.98 18.28 -12.68
C ASP A 73 7.94 18.42 -13.82
N THR A 74 7.43 17.28 -14.27
CA THR A 74 6.70 17.15 -15.53
C THR A 74 5.25 17.61 -15.42
N ASP A 75 4.59 17.35 -14.30
CA ASP A 75 3.21 17.80 -14.04
C ASP A 75 3.12 19.11 -13.25
N GLY A 76 4.23 19.58 -12.69
CA GLY A 76 4.35 20.90 -12.06
C GLY A 76 3.78 20.96 -10.64
N ASP A 77 3.68 19.83 -9.94
CA ASP A 77 3.18 19.80 -8.57
C ASP A 77 4.23 20.23 -7.52
N GLY A 78 5.50 20.33 -7.92
CA GLY A 78 6.62 20.74 -7.07
C GLY A 78 7.44 19.58 -6.50
N ILE A 79 7.13 18.33 -6.85
CA ILE A 79 7.90 17.12 -6.58
C ILE A 79 8.68 16.77 -7.85
N PRO A 80 10.01 16.69 -7.81
CA PRO A 80 10.76 16.34 -9.02
C PRO A 80 10.46 14.90 -9.46
N ASP A 81 10.39 14.64 -10.78
CA ASP A 81 10.08 13.33 -11.39
C ASP A 81 10.88 12.15 -10.80
N VAL A 82 12.10 12.42 -10.32
CA VAL A 82 12.98 11.41 -9.69
C VAL A 82 12.52 10.97 -8.29
N ARG A 83 11.61 11.71 -7.66
CA ARG A 83 11.03 11.48 -6.34
C ARG A 83 9.50 11.35 -6.37
N ASP A 84 8.90 11.60 -7.53
CA ASP A 84 7.48 11.56 -7.77
C ASP A 84 7.05 10.15 -8.19
N ALA A 85 6.04 9.59 -7.51
CA ALA A 85 5.48 8.29 -7.85
C ALA A 85 4.54 8.33 -9.06
N CYS A 86 3.99 9.51 -9.39
CA CYS A 86 3.12 9.75 -10.53
C CYS A 86 3.56 10.97 -11.38
N PRO A 87 4.74 10.96 -12.05
CA PRO A 87 5.32 12.13 -12.74
C PRO A 87 4.48 12.83 -13.83
N ASP A 88 3.39 12.21 -14.27
CA ASP A 88 2.48 12.74 -15.29
C ASP A 88 1.14 13.23 -14.70
N LYS A 89 0.96 13.17 -13.37
CA LYS A 89 -0.29 13.46 -12.68
C LYS A 89 0.00 14.27 -11.41
N PRO A 90 -0.42 15.54 -11.36
CA PRO A 90 -0.08 16.38 -10.24
C PRO A 90 -0.76 15.90 -8.96
N GLU A 91 0.00 15.91 -7.87
CA GLU A 91 -0.46 15.79 -6.49
C GLU A 91 -1.63 16.73 -6.16
N ASP A 92 -2.66 16.24 -5.45
CA ASP A 92 -3.75 17.05 -4.91
C ASP A 92 -3.59 17.29 -3.42
N ARG A 93 -2.95 18.42 -3.10
CA ARG A 93 -2.65 18.83 -1.71
C ARG A 93 -3.87 19.08 -0.84
N ASP A 94 -4.50 18.03 -0.35
CA ASP A 94 -5.69 18.05 0.49
C ASP A 94 -5.41 17.66 1.96
N GLY A 95 -4.16 17.26 2.25
CA GLY A 95 -3.70 16.84 3.58
C GLY A 95 -3.68 15.33 3.79
N PHE A 96 -3.96 14.55 2.75
CA PHE A 96 -3.80 13.11 2.70
C PHE A 96 -2.64 12.76 1.76
N ASP A 97 -1.69 11.95 2.24
CA ASP A 97 -0.54 11.41 1.51
C ASP A 97 0.24 12.33 0.50
N ASP A 98 0.15 13.68 0.66
CA ASP A 98 0.72 14.78 -0.17
C ASP A 98 2.22 14.72 -0.56
N SER A 99 2.96 13.71 -0.14
CA SER A 99 4.42 13.58 -0.29
C SER A 99 4.85 12.53 -1.31
N ASP A 100 3.94 11.72 -1.82
CA ASP A 100 4.29 10.67 -2.78
C ASP A 100 4.21 11.15 -4.24
N GLY A 101 3.54 12.27 -4.50
CA GLY A 101 3.41 12.86 -5.84
C GLY A 101 2.26 12.27 -6.64
N CYS A 102 1.39 11.49 -6.01
CA CYS A 102 0.25 10.88 -6.66
C CYS A 102 -1.04 11.50 -6.14
N PRO A 103 -2.00 11.84 -7.03
CA PRO A 103 -3.28 12.34 -6.56
C PRO A 103 -4.11 11.24 -5.90
N ASP A 104 -4.62 11.54 -4.71
CA ASP A 104 -5.47 10.69 -3.89
C ASP A 104 -6.94 11.09 -4.07
N LEU A 105 -7.62 10.41 -5.01
CA LEU A 105 -9.00 10.75 -5.38
C LEU A 105 -10.08 10.06 -4.51
N ASP A 106 -9.67 9.18 -3.60
CA ASP A 106 -10.50 8.44 -2.64
C ASP A 106 -9.62 8.07 -1.44
N ASN A 107 -9.39 9.05 -0.56
CA ASN A 107 -8.42 8.98 0.55
C ASN A 107 -8.65 7.76 1.46
N ASP A 108 -9.91 7.47 1.79
CA ASP A 108 -10.20 6.33 2.65
C ASP A 108 -10.41 5.01 1.89
N GLY A 109 -10.54 5.03 0.57
CA GLY A 109 -10.65 3.86 -0.29
C GLY A 109 -11.96 3.09 -0.10
N ASP A 110 -13.08 3.76 0.14
CA ASP A 110 -14.41 3.15 0.21
C ASP A 110 -15.15 3.06 -1.14
N GLY A 111 -14.57 3.67 -2.19
CA GLY A 111 -15.10 3.70 -3.54
C GLY A 111 -15.96 4.94 -3.85
N ILE A 112 -15.97 5.94 -2.97
CA ILE A 112 -16.62 7.24 -3.16
C ILE A 112 -15.51 8.29 -3.28
N PRO A 113 -15.46 9.07 -4.39
CA PRO A 113 -14.43 10.09 -4.52
C PRO A 113 -14.54 11.18 -3.46
N ASP A 114 -13.41 11.75 -3.01
CA ASP A 114 -13.40 12.76 -1.92
C ASP A 114 -14.29 13.97 -2.20
N THR A 115 -14.47 14.33 -3.47
CA THR A 115 -15.38 15.41 -3.92
C THR A 115 -16.87 15.14 -3.66
N ASP A 116 -17.24 13.87 -3.49
CA ASP A 116 -18.60 13.38 -3.22
C ASP A 116 -18.74 12.65 -1.87
N ASP A 117 -17.64 12.50 -1.14
CA ASP A 117 -17.61 11.95 0.22
C ASP A 117 -17.84 13.03 1.28
N ALA A 118 -18.79 12.80 2.19
CA ALA A 118 -19.01 13.69 3.33
C ALA A 118 -18.01 13.46 4.48
N CYS A 119 -17.30 12.33 4.45
CA CYS A 119 -16.28 11.89 5.38
C CYS A 119 -15.03 11.35 4.64
N PRO A 120 -14.31 12.18 3.84
CA PRO A 120 -13.22 11.74 2.93
C PRO A 120 -12.15 10.84 3.56
N ASN A 121 -11.89 11.01 4.86
CA ASN A 121 -10.84 10.30 5.58
C ASN A 121 -11.38 9.16 6.46
N THR A 122 -12.62 8.67 6.25
CA THR A 122 -13.24 7.66 7.11
C THR A 122 -14.27 6.80 6.37
N LYS A 123 -13.83 5.60 5.97
CA LYS A 123 -14.64 4.65 5.18
C LYS A 123 -16.10 4.57 5.62
N GLY A 124 -17.00 4.73 4.66
CA GLY A 124 -18.43 4.56 4.85
C GLY A 124 -19.09 3.73 3.78
N GLU A 125 -20.41 3.87 3.71
CA GLU A 125 -21.22 3.24 2.67
C GLU A 125 -21.85 4.34 1.82
N LYS A 126 -22.06 4.03 0.53
CA LYS A 126 -22.76 4.92 -0.39
C LYS A 126 -24.16 5.25 0.12
N ASN A 127 -24.50 6.54 0.15
CA ASN A 127 -25.79 7.04 0.59
C ASN A 127 -26.36 8.03 -0.44
N ASN A 128 -27.67 8.00 -0.66
CA ASN A 128 -28.33 8.96 -1.55
C ASN A 128 -28.36 10.39 -0.97
N ASP A 129 -28.19 10.53 0.34
CA ASP A 129 -28.04 11.82 1.01
C ASP A 129 -26.57 12.23 0.99
N LYS A 130 -26.23 13.28 0.23
CA LYS A 130 -24.85 13.78 0.08
C LYS A 130 -24.17 14.08 1.43
N ARG A 131 -24.92 14.42 2.48
CA ARG A 131 -24.36 14.69 3.82
C ARG A 131 -23.95 13.44 4.60
N ARG A 132 -24.28 12.26 4.08
CA ARG A 132 -24.02 10.96 4.71
C ARG A 132 -23.38 9.97 3.74
N ASN A 133 -23.13 10.37 2.50
CA ASN A 133 -22.46 9.56 1.51
C ASN A 133 -21.00 9.38 1.94
N GLY A 134 -20.54 8.15 2.10
CA GLY A 134 -19.17 7.83 2.56
C GLY A 134 -18.93 8.01 4.05
N CYS A 135 -19.96 8.32 4.84
CA CYS A 135 -19.82 8.38 6.29
C CYS A 135 -20.19 7.06 6.99
N PRO A 136 -19.49 6.70 8.08
CA PRO A 136 -19.82 5.51 8.86
C PRO A 136 -21.22 5.62 9.49
N VAL A 137 -21.99 4.53 9.38
CA VAL A 137 -23.28 4.44 10.07
C VAL A 137 -23.06 4.30 11.57
N MET A 138 -23.28 5.39 12.31
CA MET A 138 -23.34 5.38 13.77
C MET A 138 -24.56 4.56 14.24
N ARG A 139 -24.41 3.24 14.30
CA ARG A 139 -25.41 2.34 14.90
C ARG A 139 -25.33 2.51 16.41
N MET A 140 -26.10 3.45 16.96
CA MET A 140 -26.33 3.55 18.40
C MET A 140 -26.82 2.17 18.91
N PRO A 141 -26.05 1.45 19.75
CA PRO A 141 -26.50 0.17 20.28
C PRO A 141 -27.63 0.42 21.28
N GLY A 142 -28.90 0.36 20.86
CA GLY A 142 -30.00 0.61 21.80
C GLY A 142 -31.45 0.60 21.28
N GLN A 143 -31.71 0.65 19.98
CA GLN A 143 -33.10 0.54 19.49
C GLN A 143 -33.55 -0.92 19.40
N GLN A 144 -33.72 -1.57 20.56
CA GLN A 144 -34.64 -2.70 20.65
C GLN A 144 -36.05 -2.13 20.63
N ILE A 145 -36.74 -2.30 19.50
CA ILE A 145 -38.16 -1.97 19.38
C ILE A 145 -38.91 -2.85 20.38
N ARG A 146 -39.39 -2.26 21.49
CA ARG A 146 -40.37 -2.92 22.35
C ARG A 146 -41.70 -2.89 21.62
N VAL A 147 -42.00 -3.96 20.89
CA VAL A 147 -43.37 -4.23 20.44
C VAL A 147 -44.20 -4.49 21.69
N SER A 148 -45.21 -3.65 21.94
CA SER A 148 -46.17 -3.79 23.07
C SER A 148 -47.45 -4.44 22.60
#